data_AF-A0A9E8M186-F1
#
_entry.id   AF-A0A9E8M186-F1
#
_cell.length_a   1.000
_cell.length_b   1.000
_cell.length_c   1.000
_cell.angle_alpha   90.00
_cell.angle_beta   90.00
_cell.angle_gamma   90.00
#
_symmetry.space_group_name_H-M   'P 1'
#
loop_
_entity.id
_entity.type
_entity.pdbx_description
1 polymer ?
#
loop_
_entity_poly.entity_id
_entity_poly.type
_entity_poly.pdbx_seq_one_letter_code
_entity_poly.pdbx_strand_id
1 'polypeptide(L)'
;MKRKRKIFLISLLAIILFVIGGFFLYTSDYYRADELAQKILLSENVQKEEGMWFFLPDEGKDQNVGIIFYPGGKVEETAYAPLLAKLAEKGITSVLTSFRKKSPTSKRSESGR
;
A
#
# COMPACT_ATOMS: atom_id res chain seq x y z
N MET A 1 43.98 11.06 26.86
CA MET A 1 43.06 9.94 26.50
C MET A 1 41.56 10.31 26.63
N LYS A 2 41.07 10.76 27.80
CA LYS A 2 39.62 11.00 28.06
C LYS A 2 38.97 12.13 27.20
N ARG A 3 39.68 13.24 26.94
CA ARG A 3 39.19 14.34 26.08
C ARG A 3 39.05 13.94 24.60
N LYS A 4 40.06 13.25 24.04
CA LYS A 4 40.01 12.72 22.66
C LYS A 4 38.89 11.68 22.49
N ARG A 5 38.65 10.85 23.51
CA ARG A 5 37.51 9.90 23.53
C ARG A 5 36.15 10.60 23.55
N LYS A 6 35.99 11.68 24.32
CA LYS A 6 34.77 12.52 24.31
C LYS A 6 34.52 13.16 22.95
N ILE A 7 35.56 13.72 22.32
CA ILE A 7 35.44 14.35 20.98
C ILE A 7 35.04 13.30 19.93
N PHE A 8 35.66 12.11 19.97
CA PHE A 8 35.30 11.01 19.10
C PHE A 8 33.84 10.56 19.28
N LEU A 9 33.37 10.41 20.53
CA LEU A 9 31.98 10.07 20.84
C LEU A 9 30.99 11.12 20.33
N ILE A 10 31.30 12.41 20.47
CA ILE A 10 30.45 13.51 19.99
C ILE A 10 30.39 13.51 18.46
N SER A 11 31.54 13.32 17.79
CA SER A 11 31.59 13.22 16.33
C SER A 11 30.79 12.03 15.81
N LEU A 12 30.92 10.86 16.45
CA LEU A 12 30.15 9.68 16.08
C LEU A 12 28.64 9.90 16.26
N LEU A 13 28.23 10.55 17.36
CA LEU A 13 26.83 10.87 17.61
C LEU A 13 26.28 11.85 16.55
N ALA A 14 27.06 12.85 16.15
CA ALA A 14 26.68 13.80 15.11
C ALA A 14 26.48 13.11 13.74
N ILE A 15 27.37 12.16 13.39
CA ILE A 15 27.23 11.36 12.16
C ILE A 15 25.97 10.50 12.21
N ILE A 16 25.70 9.85 13.34
CA ILE A 16 24.49 9.03 13.53
C ILE A 16 23.23 9.90 13.35
N LEU A 17 23.18 11.08 13.98
CA LEU A 17 22.06 12.01 13.84
C LEU A 17 21.88 12.49 12.40
N PHE A 18 22.99 12.73 11.68
CA PHE A 18 22.95 13.11 10.27
C PHE A 18 22.39 12.00 9.38
N VAL A 19 22.83 10.75 9.59
CA VAL A 19 22.32 9.58 8.86
C VAL A 19 20.84 9.34 9.16
N ILE A 20 20.44 9.46 10.42
CA ILE A 20 19.03 9.34 10.82
C ILE A 20 18.20 10.44 10.14
N GLY A 21 18.63 11.70 10.21
CA GLY A 21 17.94 12.81 9.56
C GLY A 21 17.82 12.63 8.04
N GLY A 22 18.91 12.22 7.38
CA GLY A 22 18.91 11.90 5.95
C GLY A 22 17.99 10.72 5.61
N PHE A 23 17.95 9.69 6.46
CA PHE A 23 17.02 8.57 6.31
C PHE A 23 15.57 9.03 6.43
N PHE A 24 15.23 9.84 7.44
CA PHE A 24 13.89 10.38 7.60
C PHE A 24 13.47 11.26 6.41
N LEU A 25 14.37 12.10 5.88
CA LEU A 25 14.10 12.88 4.66
C LEU A 25 13.89 11.97 3.44
N TYR A 26 14.73 10.96 3.27
CA TYR A 26 14.62 9.98 2.19
C TYR A 26 13.32 9.16 2.25
N THR A 27 12.90 8.74 3.45
CA THR A 27 11.67 7.95 3.63
C THR A 27 10.42 8.81 3.71
N SER A 28 10.51 10.07 4.12
CA SER A 28 9.34 10.96 4.26
C SER A 28 8.75 11.37 2.91
N ASP A 29 9.52 11.30 1.82
CA ASP A 29 9.03 11.56 0.46
C ASP A 29 8.50 10.29 -0.23
N TYR A 30 8.39 9.19 0.53
CA TYR A 30 7.89 7.90 0.06
C TYR A 30 6.44 7.70 0.48
N TYR A 31 5.54 7.47 -0.49
CA TYR A 31 4.11 7.17 -0.31
C TYR A 31 3.25 8.27 0.35
N ARG A 32 3.02 9.39 -0.36
CA ARG A 32 1.77 10.17 -0.19
C ARG A 32 0.53 9.42 -0.74
N ALA A 33 0.45 8.11 -0.47
CA ALA A 33 -0.64 7.27 -0.90
C ALA A 33 -1.87 7.41 0.00
N ASP A 34 -1.75 7.97 1.20
CA ASP A 34 -2.78 7.74 2.22
C ASP A 34 -4.07 8.56 2.01
N GLU A 35 -4.02 9.88 1.83
CA GLU A 35 -5.26 10.69 1.69
C GLU A 35 -5.98 10.48 0.35
N LEU A 36 -5.23 10.40 -0.75
CA LEU A 36 -5.81 10.23 -2.09
C LEU A 36 -6.34 8.81 -2.31
N ALA A 37 -5.63 7.77 -1.88
CA ALA A 37 -6.13 6.41 -1.99
C ALA A 37 -7.36 6.21 -1.12
N GLN A 38 -7.36 6.72 0.13
CA GLN A 38 -8.54 6.62 1.00
C GLN A 38 -9.77 7.29 0.39
N LYS A 39 -9.61 8.49 -0.17
CA LYS A 39 -10.72 9.20 -0.83
C LYS A 39 -11.26 8.41 -2.03
N ILE A 40 -10.39 7.78 -2.82
CA ILE A 40 -10.78 6.98 -3.98
C ILE A 40 -11.50 5.70 -3.53
N LEU A 41 -11.01 5.03 -2.49
CA LEU A 41 -11.63 3.81 -1.96
C LEU A 41 -13.02 4.05 -1.37
N LEU A 42 -13.35 5.29 -1.01
CA LEU A 42 -14.67 5.73 -0.53
C LEU A 42 -15.59 6.22 -1.65
N SER A 43 -15.14 6.23 -2.90
CA SER A 43 -15.98 6.66 -4.04
C SER A 43 -17.02 5.60 -4.41
N GLU A 44 -18.16 6.04 -4.94
CA GLU A 44 -19.30 5.15 -5.25
C GLU A 44 -18.97 4.10 -6.33
N ASN A 45 -18.02 4.41 -7.21
CA ASN A 45 -17.57 3.52 -8.28
C ASN A 45 -16.55 2.47 -7.82
N VAL A 46 -16.20 2.46 -6.52
CA VAL A 46 -15.31 1.47 -5.93
C VAL A 46 -16.09 0.57 -4.99
N GLN A 47 -16.05 -0.74 -5.28
CA GLN A 47 -16.75 -1.75 -4.49
C GLN A 47 -15.76 -2.71 -3.84
N LYS A 48 -16.10 -3.23 -2.67
CA LYS A 48 -15.27 -4.23 -1.97
C LYS A 48 -16.06 -5.51 -1.76
N GLU A 49 -15.58 -6.59 -2.36
CA GLU A 49 -16.24 -7.90 -2.31
C GLU A 49 -15.20 -9.00 -2.11
N GLU A 50 -15.46 -9.91 -1.17
CA GLU A 50 -14.58 -11.05 -0.82
C GLU A 50 -13.10 -10.69 -0.53
N GLY A 51 -12.84 -9.44 -0.12
CA GLY A 51 -11.49 -8.94 0.11
C GLY A 51 -10.79 -8.46 -1.16
N MET A 52 -11.48 -8.35 -2.29
CA MET A 52 -11.01 -7.67 -3.50
C MET A 52 -11.64 -6.27 -3.59
N TRP A 53 -10.95 -5.36 -4.27
CA TRP A 53 -11.51 -4.06 -4.61
C TRP A 53 -11.79 -3.99 -6.12
N PHE A 54 -12.97 -3.53 -6.48
CA PHE A 54 -13.44 -3.38 -7.85
C PHE A 54 -13.54 -1.90 -8.16
N PHE A 55 -12.84 -1.45 -9.20
CA PHE A 55 -12.89 -0.10 -9.72
C PHE A 55 -13.66 -0.15 -11.03
N LEU A 56 -14.89 0.34 -10.99
CA LEU A 56 -15.82 0.28 -12.11
C LEU A 56 -15.77 1.58 -12.92
N PRO A 57 -15.82 1.50 -14.26
CA PRO A 57 -15.97 2.68 -15.10
C PRO A 57 -17.35 3.33 -14.90
N ASP A 58 -17.44 4.64 -15.15
CA ASP A 58 -18.73 5.34 -15.15
C ASP A 58 -19.67 4.75 -16.22
N GLU A 59 -20.98 4.89 -15.99
CA GLU A 59 -22.00 4.51 -16.96
C GLU A 59 -21.71 5.11 -18.34
N GLY A 60 -21.73 4.25 -19.37
CA GLY A 60 -21.48 4.65 -20.77
C GLY A 60 -20.00 4.78 -21.16
N LYS A 61 -19.04 4.55 -20.25
CA LYS A 61 -17.61 4.53 -20.56
C LYS A 61 -17.00 3.13 -20.59
N ASP A 62 -17.75 2.09 -20.25
CA ASP A 62 -17.25 0.71 -20.21
C ASP A 62 -16.79 0.24 -21.60
N GLN A 63 -15.51 -0.14 -21.70
CA GLN A 63 -14.92 -0.69 -22.93
C GLN A 63 -15.02 -2.22 -23.00
N ASN A 64 -15.69 -2.87 -22.05
CA ASN A 64 -15.77 -4.32 -21.91
C ASN A 64 -14.38 -4.99 -21.80
N VAL A 65 -13.44 -4.28 -21.17
CA VAL A 65 -12.06 -4.74 -20.90
C VAL A 65 -11.84 -4.75 -19.39
N GLY A 66 -11.36 -5.88 -18.87
CA GLY A 66 -11.07 -6.08 -17.45
C GLY A 66 -9.60 -6.35 -17.18
N ILE A 67 -9.07 -5.82 -16.08
CA ILE A 67 -7.70 -6.10 -15.59
C ILE A 67 -7.76 -6.54 -14.14
N ILE A 68 -7.03 -7.62 -13.82
CA ILE A 68 -6.80 -8.05 -12.43
C ILE A 68 -5.38 -7.67 -12.02
N PHE A 69 -5.26 -6.93 -10.93
CA PHE A 69 -4.03 -6.41 -10.38
C PHE A 69 -3.63 -7.17 -9.12
N TYR A 70 -2.45 -7.78 -9.16
CA TYR A 70 -1.84 -8.48 -8.03
C TYR A 70 -0.81 -7.58 -7.35
N PRO A 71 -1.05 -7.12 -6.11
CA PRO A 71 -0.12 -6.25 -5.41
C PRO A 71 1.17 -6.99 -5.05
N GLY A 72 2.31 -6.29 -5.17
CA GLY A 72 3.61 -6.83 -4.77
C GLY A 72 3.72 -7.01 -3.24
N GLY A 73 4.45 -8.04 -2.79
CA GLY A 73 4.48 -8.44 -1.37
C GLY A 73 5.11 -7.46 -0.35
N LYS A 74 5.63 -6.32 -0.81
CA LYS A 74 6.18 -5.24 0.04
C LYS A 74 5.43 -3.91 -0.12
N VAL A 75 4.35 -3.90 -0.89
CA VAL A 75 3.58 -2.70 -1.19
C VAL A 75 2.18 -2.87 -0.62
N GLU A 76 1.69 -1.83 0.04
CA GLU A 76 0.31 -1.81 0.51
C GLU A 76 -0.65 -1.85 -0.67
N GLU A 77 -1.69 -2.67 -0.58
CA GLU A 77 -2.62 -2.93 -1.68
C GLU A 77 -3.34 -1.63 -2.11
N THR A 78 -3.74 -0.82 -1.14
CA THR A 78 -4.42 0.47 -1.31
C THR A 78 -3.56 1.49 -2.06
N ALA A 79 -2.23 1.36 -2.05
CA ALA A 79 -1.35 2.27 -2.78
C ALA A 79 -1.57 2.22 -4.31
N TYR A 80 -2.18 1.15 -4.82
CA TYR A 80 -2.55 1.03 -6.23
C TYR A 80 -3.89 1.71 -6.57
N ALA A 81 -4.70 2.10 -5.59
CA ALA A 81 -6.03 2.69 -5.83
C ALA A 81 -6.02 3.88 -6.81
N PRO A 82 -5.08 4.84 -6.74
CA PRO A 82 -5.02 5.93 -7.73
C PRO A 82 -4.72 5.47 -9.16
N LEU A 83 -3.94 4.40 -9.33
CA LEU A 83 -3.66 3.83 -10.65
C LEU A 83 -4.90 3.14 -11.21
N LEU A 84 -5.59 2.34 -10.38
CA LEU A 84 -6.76 1.57 -10.80
C LEU A 84 -7.97 2.47 -11.09
N ALA A 85 -8.14 3.55 -10.32
CA ALA A 85 -9.14 4.58 -10.61
C ALA A 85 -8.91 5.23 -11.98
N LYS A 86 -7.66 5.54 -12.35
CA LYS A 86 -7.33 6.09 -13.67
C LYS A 86 -7.59 5.10 -14.82
N LEU A 87 -7.52 3.80 -14.56
CA LEU A 87 -7.90 2.78 -15.54
C LEU A 87 -9.42 2.72 -15.70
N ALA A 88 -10.16 2.79 -14.59
CA ALA A 88 -11.62 2.87 -14.60
C ALA A 88 -12.13 4.14 -15.30
N GLU A 89 -11.50 5.30 -15.10
CA GLU A 89 -11.81 6.53 -15.84
C GLU A 89 -11.67 6.38 -17.36
N LYS A 90 -10.76 5.49 -17.80
CA LYS A 90 -10.56 5.15 -19.21
C LYS A 90 -11.51 4.05 -19.68
N GLY A 91 -12.46 3.58 -18.88
CA GLY A 91 -13.39 2.53 -19.27
C GLY A 91 -12.91 1.11 -19.03
N ILE A 92 -11.84 0.92 -18.24
CA ILE A 92 -11.27 -0.40 -17.95
C ILE A 92 -11.66 -0.80 -16.53
N THR A 93 -12.49 -1.84 -16.41
CA THR A 93 -12.82 -2.44 -15.11
C THR A 93 -11.55 -3.02 -14.48
N SER A 94 -11.19 -2.54 -13.29
CA SER A 94 -9.94 -2.93 -12.64
C SER A 94 -10.21 -3.58 -11.29
N VAL A 95 -9.63 -4.76 -11.05
CA VAL A 95 -9.82 -5.52 -9.81
C VAL A 95 -8.49 -5.61 -9.08
N LEU A 96 -8.45 -5.17 -7.83
CA LEU A 96 -7.30 -5.33 -6.94
C LEU A 96 -7.52 -6.55 -6.04
N THR A 97 -6.64 -7.53 -6.14
CA THR A 97 -6.69 -8.69 -5.26
C THR A 97 -6.03 -8.38 -3.93
N SER A 98 -6.66 -8.71 -2.81
CA SER A 98 -5.95 -8.70 -1.53
C SER A 98 -5.11 -9.96 -1.35
N PHE A 99 -3.84 -9.78 -0.97
CA PHE A 99 -3.01 -10.87 -0.48
C PHE A 99 -3.52 -11.24 0.91
N ARG A 100 -4.47 -12.17 0.96
CA ARG A 100 -4.97 -12.73 2.22
C ARG A 100 -3.81 -13.43 2.94
N LYS A 101 -3.15 -12.73 3.85
CA LYS A 101 -2.27 -13.35 4.86
C LYS A 101 -3.16 -14.34 5.60
N LYS A 102 -2.91 -15.65 5.39
CA LYS A 102 -3.70 -16.78 5.88
C LYS A 102 -4.23 -16.49 7.29
N SER A 103 -5.53 -16.23 7.40
CA SER A 103 -6.18 -16.05 8.70
C SER A 103 -6.02 -17.35 9.50
N PRO A 104 -5.71 -17.30 10.81
CA PRO A 104 -5.41 -18.50 11.61
C PRO A 104 -6.60 -19.43 11.88
N THR A 105 -7.75 -19.26 11.23
CA THR A 105 -9.01 -19.95 11.53
C THR A 105 -9.37 -21.06 10.53
N SER A 106 -8.38 -21.80 10.04
CA SER A 106 -8.58 -23.09 9.34
C SER A 106 -8.14 -24.25 10.23
N LYS A 107 -8.70 -24.33 11.44
CA LYS A 107 -8.65 -25.52 12.29
C LYS A 107 -9.95 -25.65 13.08
N ARG A 108 -11.05 -25.96 12.41
CA ARG A 108 -12.20 -26.61 13.06
C ARG A 108 -13.19 -27.17 12.03
N SER A 109 -12.87 -28.33 11.46
CA SER A 109 -13.87 -29.24 10.88
C SER A 109 -13.26 -30.63 10.66
N GLU A 110 -12.65 -31.20 11.69
CA GLU A 110 -12.40 -32.64 11.78
C GLU A 110 -12.70 -33.06 13.22
N SER A 111 -13.99 -33.12 13.55
CA SER A 111 -14.49 -33.83 14.73
C SER A 111 -15.98 -34.05 14.50
N GLY A 112 -16.27 -35.10 13.75
CA GLY A 112 -17.61 -35.49 13.36
C GLY A 112 -17.58 -36.85 12.65
N ARG A 113 -17.02 -37.84 13.33
CA ARG A 113 -17.34 -39.26 13.13
C ARG A 113 -17.61 -39.84 14.50
#